data_AF-A0A954M9C1-F1
#
_entry.id   AF-A0A954M9C1-F1
#
_cell.length_a   1.000
_cell.length_b   1.000
_cell.length_c   1.000
_cell.angle_alpha   90.00
_cell.angle_beta   90.00
_cell.angle_gamma   90.00
#
_symmetry.space_group_name_H-M   'P 1'
#
loop_
_entity.id
_entity.type
_entity.pdbx_description
1 polymer ?
#
loop_
_entity_poly.entity_id
_entity_poly.type
_entity_poly.pdbx_seq_one_letter_code
_entity_poly.pdbx_strand_id
1 'polypeptide(L)'
;MRLRDGRVIFPQEDPFQSDQNPLGRFFHQMIDELPKANLLRSPSRLEKSTVEHRTSLNIYRTSILAILERIRLTRHGGSVVISLVPLNEQLAHVTYTVSEDTGLAGEFLAYGLLNDSLRESNSDSEAAEVERCHTQLDLYRTSRQLVRGISRISLLAAADGAVLLDGHLRIQGFGVRFPALLSPGATVLDAVSGSRYPCDQWGLRHQSVFSLCHKCEHAIGLIVSQDGDVKAVKADDGLLMFWDGILD
;
A
#
# COMPACT_ATOMS: atom_id res chain seq x y z
N MET A 1 -9.41 11.85 19.71
CA MET A 1 -10.02 10.94 20.71
C MET A 1 -11.24 10.32 20.06
N ARG A 2 -11.27 9.00 19.87
CA ARG A 2 -12.39 8.28 19.23
C ARG A 2 -13.02 7.31 20.23
N LEU A 3 -14.27 6.93 19.99
CA LEU A 3 -14.96 5.88 20.74
C LEU A 3 -15.19 4.68 19.82
N ARG A 4 -14.73 3.49 20.23
CA ARG A 4 -15.06 2.21 19.57
C ARG A 4 -15.41 1.20 20.66
N ASP A 5 -16.55 0.54 20.53
CA ASP A 5 -17.08 -0.41 21.52
C ASP A 5 -17.10 0.12 22.97
N GLY A 6 -17.45 1.40 23.13
CA GLY A 6 -17.49 2.07 24.44
C GLY A 6 -16.12 2.39 25.06
N ARG A 7 -15.01 2.22 24.31
CA ARG A 7 -13.66 2.54 24.75
C ARG A 7 -13.11 3.76 24.04
N VAL A 8 -12.41 4.61 24.79
CA VAL A 8 -11.69 5.76 24.26
C VAL A 8 -10.41 5.29 23.58
N ILE A 9 -10.33 5.47 22.26
CA ILE A 9 -9.13 5.27 21.46
C ILE A 9 -8.42 6.63 21.32
N PHE A 10 -7.20 6.69 21.85
CA PHE A 10 -6.30 7.83 21.64
C PHE A 10 -5.78 7.83 20.20
N PRO A 11 -5.45 8.99 19.59
CA PRO A 11 -4.84 9.03 18.27
C PRO A 11 -3.58 8.18 18.31
N GLN A 12 -3.62 7.03 17.64
CA GLN A 12 -2.47 6.16 17.51
C GLN A 12 -1.44 6.85 16.62
N GLU A 13 -0.15 6.60 16.85
CA GLU A 13 0.85 6.85 15.82
C GLU A 13 0.41 6.11 14.55
N ASP A 14 0.49 6.78 13.41
CA ASP A 14 0.11 6.20 12.13
C ASP A 14 1.00 4.97 11.85
N PRO A 15 0.44 3.75 11.78
CA PRO A 15 1.24 2.54 11.78
C PRO A 15 2.06 2.39 10.49
N PHE A 16 1.69 3.11 9.43
CA PHE A 16 2.40 3.18 8.16
C PHE A 16 3.67 4.04 8.19
N GLN A 17 3.79 4.98 9.14
CA GLN A 17 4.89 5.96 9.19
C GLN A 17 5.87 5.73 10.34
N SER A 18 5.57 4.83 11.27
CA SER A 18 6.39 4.62 12.46
C SER A 18 7.47 3.56 12.21
N ASP A 19 8.74 3.96 12.34
CA ASP A 19 9.91 3.08 12.27
C ASP A 19 9.99 2.06 13.43
N GLN A 20 9.19 2.27 14.48
CA GLN A 20 9.20 1.45 15.68
C GLN A 20 8.40 0.16 15.53
N ASN A 21 7.50 0.08 14.53
CA ASN A 21 6.67 -1.10 14.31
C ASN A 21 6.99 -1.79 12.97
N PRO A 22 6.74 -3.10 12.84
CA PRO A 22 7.08 -3.86 11.63
C PRO A 22 6.36 -3.39 10.36
N LEU A 23 5.13 -2.87 10.47
CA LEU A 23 4.38 -2.37 9.32
C LEU A 23 4.99 -1.08 8.77
N GLY A 24 5.37 -0.13 9.62
CA GLY A 24 6.03 1.09 9.19
C GLY A 24 7.42 0.81 8.61
N ARG A 25 8.23 -0.05 9.26
CA ARG A 25 9.52 -0.51 8.70
C ARG A 25 9.39 -1.07 7.28
N PHE A 26 8.34 -1.83 7.00
CA PHE A 26 8.07 -2.37 5.67
C PHE A 26 7.87 -1.25 4.62
N PHE A 27 7.11 -0.21 4.96
CA PHE A 27 6.91 0.92 4.03
C PHE A 27 8.17 1.73 3.84
N HIS A 28 8.94 1.98 4.91
CA HIS A 28 10.22 2.67 4.80
C HIS A 28 11.18 1.89 3.88
N GLN A 29 11.33 0.59 4.10
CA GLN A 29 12.12 -0.28 3.22
C GLN A 29 11.65 -0.20 1.76
N MET A 30 10.34 -0.19 1.52
CA MET A 30 9.81 -0.09 0.18
C MET A 30 10.17 1.25 -0.49
N ILE A 31 10.02 2.36 0.23
CA ILE A 31 10.38 3.69 -0.28
C ILE A 31 11.87 3.78 -0.59
N ASP A 32 12.73 3.19 0.25
CA ASP A 32 14.19 3.18 0.03
C ASP A 32 14.60 2.43 -1.27
N GLU A 33 13.77 1.48 -1.73
CA GLU A 33 13.99 0.73 -2.96
C GLU A 33 13.41 1.42 -4.22
N LEU A 34 12.52 2.42 -4.09
CA LEU A 34 11.88 3.10 -5.23
C LEU A 34 12.88 3.85 -6.14
N PRO A 35 13.83 4.67 -5.63
CA PRO A 35 14.75 5.43 -6.49
C PRO A 35 15.65 4.54 -7.33
N LYS A 36 16.07 3.39 -6.78
CA LYS A 36 16.99 2.45 -7.43
C LYS A 36 16.40 1.83 -8.70
N ALA A 37 15.07 1.62 -8.71
CA ALA A 37 14.37 1.05 -9.86
C ALA A 37 14.03 2.07 -10.95
N ASN A 38 13.80 3.35 -10.59
CA ASN A 38 13.43 4.39 -11.55
C ASN A 38 14.62 4.99 -12.31
N LEU A 39 15.84 4.95 -11.74
CA LEU A 39 17.08 5.30 -12.44
C LEU A 39 17.32 4.46 -13.71
N LEU A 40 16.74 3.25 -13.78
CA LEU A 40 16.83 2.36 -14.94
C LEU A 40 15.85 2.72 -16.08
N ARG A 41 14.85 3.59 -15.84
CA ARG A 41 13.74 3.80 -16.79
C ARG A 41 13.74 5.14 -17.52
N SER A 42 14.40 6.19 -17.03
CA SER A 42 14.42 7.51 -17.70
C SER A 42 15.59 8.39 -17.22
N PRO A 43 16.75 8.36 -17.91
CA PRO A 43 17.96 9.07 -17.46
C PRO A 43 17.94 10.60 -17.70
N SER A 44 17.01 11.17 -18.46
CA SER A 44 17.24 12.50 -19.07
C SER A 44 16.69 13.73 -18.35
N ARG A 45 15.99 13.61 -17.21
CA ARG A 45 15.51 14.78 -16.43
C ARG A 45 15.54 14.67 -14.90
N LEU A 46 15.82 13.49 -14.33
CA LEU A 46 15.75 13.26 -12.87
C LEU A 46 17.09 13.42 -12.13
N GLU A 47 18.19 13.75 -12.81
CA GLU A 47 19.54 13.67 -12.22
C GLU A 47 19.84 14.67 -11.08
N LYS A 48 18.92 15.58 -10.73
CA LYS A 48 19.20 16.63 -9.73
C LYS A 48 18.17 16.83 -8.61
N SER A 49 17.05 16.12 -8.62
CA SER A 49 16.05 16.26 -7.55
C SER A 49 15.66 14.89 -7.02
N THR A 50 15.98 14.66 -5.75
CA THR A 50 15.50 13.53 -4.97
C THR A 50 14.27 13.96 -4.21
N VAL A 51 13.13 13.27 -4.40
CA VAL A 51 11.94 13.49 -3.57
C VAL A 51 12.30 13.18 -2.12
N GLU A 52 11.93 14.06 -1.19
CA GLU A 52 12.12 13.80 0.24
C GLU A 52 11.44 12.48 0.65
N HIS A 53 12.14 11.64 1.43
CA HIS A 53 11.65 10.34 1.90
C HIS A 53 10.25 10.43 2.52
N ARG A 54 10.04 11.45 3.35
CA ARG A 54 8.75 11.72 4.00
C ARG A 54 7.63 12.04 3.01
N THR A 55 7.93 12.76 1.94
CA THR A 55 6.97 13.07 0.87
C THR A 55 6.56 11.80 0.13
N SER A 56 7.54 10.94 -0.20
CA SER A 56 7.28 9.63 -0.80
C SER A 56 6.41 8.73 0.09
N LEU A 57 6.72 8.63 1.39
CA LEU A 57 5.89 7.91 2.36
C LEU A 57 4.46 8.45 2.43
N ASN A 58 4.28 9.78 2.44
CA ASN A 58 2.96 10.40 2.48
C ASN A 58 2.13 10.10 1.22
N ILE A 59 2.74 10.20 0.04
CA ILE A 59 2.07 9.90 -1.25
C ILE A 59 1.66 8.43 -1.27
N TYR A 60 2.58 7.54 -0.89
CA TYR A 60 2.36 6.10 -0.88
C TYR A 60 1.23 5.73 0.08
N ARG A 61 1.31 6.20 1.33
CA ARG A 61 0.27 6.01 2.35
C ARG A 61 -1.08 6.48 1.84
N THR A 62 -1.15 7.72 1.33
CA THR A 62 -2.40 8.29 0.82
C THR A 62 -2.98 7.43 -0.30
N SER A 63 -2.13 6.88 -1.15
CA SER A 63 -2.54 6.00 -2.25
C SER A 63 -3.09 4.67 -1.76
N ILE A 64 -2.43 4.03 -0.78
CA ILE A 64 -2.94 2.81 -0.14
C ILE A 64 -4.27 3.06 0.56
N LEU A 65 -4.38 4.10 1.39
CA LEU A 65 -5.63 4.43 2.06
C LEU A 65 -6.74 4.71 1.04
N ALA A 66 -6.43 5.39 -0.07
CA ALA A 66 -7.39 5.65 -1.14
C ALA A 66 -7.78 4.39 -1.93
N ILE A 67 -6.93 3.35 -1.98
CA ILE A 67 -7.27 2.03 -2.52
C ILE A 67 -8.25 1.34 -1.56
N LEU A 68 -7.90 1.27 -0.28
CA LEU A 68 -8.69 0.57 0.74
C LEU A 68 -10.06 1.22 0.92
N GLU A 69 -10.13 2.55 0.91
CA GLU A 69 -11.39 3.29 0.99
C GLU A 69 -12.31 2.96 -0.18
N ARG A 70 -11.76 2.91 -1.41
CA ARG A 70 -12.55 2.53 -2.59
C ARG A 70 -13.06 1.11 -2.49
N ILE A 71 -12.24 0.16 -2.03
CA ILE A 71 -12.67 -1.23 -1.81
C ILE A 71 -13.80 -1.25 -0.76
N ARG A 72 -13.64 -0.53 0.36
CA ARG A 72 -14.66 -0.42 1.42
C ARG A 72 -16.00 0.09 0.89
N LEU A 73 -15.97 1.11 0.03
CA LEU A 73 -17.16 1.70 -0.58
C LEU A 73 -17.92 0.72 -1.51
N THR A 74 -17.28 -0.32 -2.04
CA THR A 74 -17.96 -1.35 -2.85
C THR A 74 -18.76 -2.36 -2.02
N ARG A 75 -18.56 -2.44 -0.69
CA ARG A 75 -19.25 -3.35 0.25
C ARG A 75 -19.16 -4.87 -0.05
N HIS A 76 -18.37 -5.29 -1.03
CA HIS A 76 -18.05 -6.71 -1.26
C HIS A 76 -16.80 -7.16 -0.47
N GLY A 77 -16.09 -6.18 0.09
CA GLY A 77 -14.77 -6.32 0.68
C GLY A 77 -13.73 -6.82 -0.32
N GLY A 78 -12.49 -6.94 0.12
CA GLY A 78 -11.39 -7.35 -0.74
C GLY A 78 -10.08 -7.41 0.03
N SER A 79 -9.01 -7.77 -0.65
CA SER A 79 -7.68 -7.76 -0.06
C SER A 79 -6.63 -7.30 -1.07
N VAL A 80 -5.65 -6.58 -0.56
CA VAL A 80 -4.46 -6.17 -1.30
C VAL A 80 -3.26 -6.74 -0.56
N VAL A 81 -2.44 -7.49 -1.27
CA VAL A 81 -1.17 -8.01 -0.76
C VAL A 81 -0.06 -7.29 -1.47
N ILE A 82 0.97 -6.88 -0.73
CA ILE A 82 2.16 -6.24 -1.29
C ILE A 82 3.37 -7.05 -0.86
N SER A 83 4.18 -7.50 -1.81
CA SER A 83 5.39 -8.30 -1.55
C SER A 83 6.62 -7.61 -2.13
N LEU A 84 7.67 -7.47 -1.34
CA LEU A 84 8.95 -6.94 -1.80
C LEU A 84 9.79 -7.98 -2.55
N VAL A 85 9.41 -9.25 -2.45
CA VAL A 85 10.03 -10.37 -3.17
C VAL A 85 9.00 -11.09 -4.06
N PRO A 86 9.41 -11.68 -5.18
CA PRO A 86 8.52 -12.51 -5.99
C PRO A 86 7.95 -13.67 -5.16
N LEU A 87 6.63 -13.90 -5.27
CA LEU A 87 5.98 -15.05 -4.66
C LEU A 87 5.94 -16.23 -5.64
N ASN A 88 6.22 -17.43 -5.14
CA ASN A 88 6.09 -18.65 -5.93
C ASN A 88 4.64 -19.21 -5.87
N GLU A 89 4.33 -20.18 -6.74
CA GLU A 89 3.01 -20.79 -6.83
C GLU A 89 2.56 -21.54 -5.57
N GLN A 90 3.50 -21.95 -4.70
CA GLN A 90 3.18 -22.59 -3.43
C GLN A 90 2.63 -21.59 -2.41
N LEU A 91 3.00 -20.31 -2.53
CA LEU A 91 2.55 -19.23 -1.66
C LEU A 91 1.36 -18.48 -2.23
N ALA A 92 1.30 -18.28 -3.54
CA ALA A 92 0.24 -17.54 -4.20
C ALA A 92 -0.13 -18.15 -5.56
N HIS A 93 -1.35 -18.64 -5.68
CA HIS A 93 -1.93 -19.04 -6.96
C HIS A 93 -2.64 -17.84 -7.60
N VAL A 94 -2.02 -17.25 -8.61
CA VAL A 94 -2.57 -16.12 -9.36
C VAL A 94 -3.49 -16.63 -10.46
N THR A 95 -4.77 -16.22 -10.44
CA THR A 95 -5.74 -16.64 -11.45
C THR A 95 -5.63 -15.81 -12.73
N TYR A 96 -5.45 -14.50 -12.58
CA TYR A 96 -5.34 -13.57 -13.70
C TYR A 96 -4.08 -12.73 -13.59
N THR A 97 -3.20 -12.83 -14.58
CA THR A 97 -2.00 -12.00 -14.70
C THR A 97 -2.31 -10.74 -15.48
N VAL A 98 -1.70 -9.63 -15.09
CA VAL A 98 -1.80 -8.37 -15.82
C VAL A 98 -0.49 -8.12 -16.55
N SER A 99 -0.51 -8.23 -17.88
CA SER A 99 0.62 -7.84 -18.72
C SER A 99 0.76 -6.32 -18.75
N GLU A 100 2.00 -5.83 -18.86
CA GLU A 100 2.34 -4.42 -19.11
C GLU A 100 1.94 -3.41 -18.01
N ASP A 101 1.69 -3.86 -16.77
CA ASP A 101 1.50 -2.91 -15.68
C ASP A 101 2.83 -2.25 -15.27
N THR A 102 2.90 -0.94 -15.45
CA THR A 102 4.07 -0.13 -15.08
C THR A 102 4.13 0.14 -13.58
N GLY A 103 3.01 -0.04 -12.86
CA GLY A 103 2.90 0.26 -11.44
C GLY A 103 2.68 1.74 -11.19
N LEU A 104 2.78 2.15 -9.92
CA LEU A 104 2.55 3.54 -9.51
C LEU A 104 3.83 4.26 -9.06
N ALA A 105 4.94 3.54 -8.96
CA ALA A 105 6.22 4.09 -8.48
C ALA A 105 6.72 5.28 -9.31
N GLY A 106 6.61 5.22 -10.64
CA GLY A 106 7.04 6.29 -11.54
C GLY A 106 6.21 7.56 -11.33
N GLU A 107 4.89 7.39 -11.27
CA GLU A 107 3.94 8.46 -11.04
C GLU A 107 4.07 9.07 -9.63
N PHE A 108 4.40 8.27 -8.61
CA PHE A 108 4.69 8.78 -7.27
C PHE A 108 5.91 9.69 -7.25
N LEU A 109 7.03 9.25 -7.84
CA LEU A 109 8.22 10.08 -7.91
C LEU A 109 7.97 11.33 -8.74
N ALA A 110 7.33 11.21 -9.91
CA ALA A 110 7.00 12.36 -10.74
C ALA A 110 6.11 13.36 -10.00
N TYR A 111 5.09 12.90 -9.28
CA TYR A 111 4.22 13.76 -8.49
C TYR A 111 4.99 14.52 -7.40
N GLY A 112 5.85 13.81 -6.65
CA GLY A 112 6.70 14.43 -5.62
C GLY A 112 7.59 15.53 -6.19
N LEU A 113 8.33 15.22 -7.26
CA LEU A 113 9.25 16.17 -7.89
C LEU A 113 8.55 17.40 -8.47
N LEU A 114 7.42 17.21 -9.14
CA LEU A 114 6.64 18.31 -9.71
C LEU A 114 6.05 19.19 -8.60
N ASN A 115 5.58 18.57 -7.52
CA ASN A 115 5.04 19.31 -6.37
C ASN A 115 6.12 20.11 -5.64
N ASP A 116 7.31 19.54 -5.44
CA ASP A 116 8.44 20.24 -4.80
C ASP A 116 8.92 21.40 -5.69
N SER A 117 9.05 21.18 -7.00
CA SER A 117 9.39 22.22 -7.99
C SER A 117 8.43 23.41 -7.95
N LEU A 118 7.12 23.17 -7.83
CA LEU A 118 6.14 24.26 -7.70
C LEU A 118 6.26 25.04 -6.39
N ARG A 119 6.69 24.40 -5.30
CA ARG A 119 6.88 25.06 -4.00
C ARG A 119 8.13 25.93 -3.96
N GLU A 120 9.17 25.55 -4.70
CA GLU A 120 10.45 26.27 -4.75
C GLU A 120 10.44 27.43 -5.76
N SER A 121 9.53 27.42 -6.73
CA SER A 121 9.42 28.46 -7.74
C SER A 121 8.96 29.79 -7.11
N ASN A 122 9.90 30.72 -6.89
CA ASN A 122 9.66 32.05 -6.27
C ASN A 122 9.97 33.25 -7.20
N SER A 123 10.17 33.02 -8.50
CA SER A 123 10.50 34.07 -9.48
C SER A 123 9.24 34.63 -10.16
N ASP A 124 9.16 35.96 -10.29
CA ASP A 124 8.04 36.68 -10.92
C ASP A 124 8.34 37.11 -12.38
N SER A 125 9.29 36.43 -13.04
CA SER A 125 9.52 36.62 -14.47
C SER A 125 8.43 35.95 -15.31
N GLU A 126 8.06 36.54 -16.45
CA GLU A 126 7.12 35.95 -17.43
C GLU A 126 7.56 34.54 -17.88
N ALA A 127 8.87 34.31 -18.04
CA ALA A 127 9.40 32.97 -18.35
C ALA A 127 9.16 31.98 -17.21
N ALA A 128 9.29 32.43 -15.96
CA ALA A 128 9.02 31.61 -14.77
C ALA A 128 7.52 31.32 -14.60
N GLU A 129 6.64 32.23 -15.02
CA GLU A 129 5.20 32.03 -15.02
C GLU A 129 4.76 30.95 -16.03
N VAL A 130 5.32 30.99 -17.26
CA VAL A 130 5.08 29.95 -18.27
C VAL A 130 5.57 28.58 -17.78
N GLU A 131 6.76 28.52 -17.19
CA GLU A 131 7.31 27.28 -16.61
C GLU A 131 6.42 26.74 -15.48
N ARG A 132 5.99 27.59 -14.54
CA ARG A 132 5.04 27.22 -13.47
C ARG A 132 3.76 26.63 -14.06
N CYS A 133 3.20 27.23 -15.10
CA CYS A 133 1.99 26.75 -15.76
C CYS A 133 2.18 25.35 -16.37
N HIS A 134 3.31 25.12 -17.05
CA HIS A 134 3.66 23.79 -17.56
C HIS A 134 3.80 22.75 -16.45
N THR A 135 4.52 23.08 -15.37
CA THR A 135 4.70 22.19 -14.22
C THR A 135 3.36 21.86 -13.54
N GLN A 136 2.44 22.83 -13.43
CA GLN A 136 1.08 22.60 -12.92
C GLN A 136 0.28 21.64 -13.81
N LEU A 137 0.34 21.80 -15.13
CA LEU A 137 -0.33 20.91 -16.08
C LEU A 137 0.22 19.49 -15.99
N ASP A 138 1.53 19.33 -15.88
CA ASP A 138 2.16 18.02 -15.72
C ASP A 138 1.81 17.39 -14.37
N LEU A 139 1.80 18.16 -13.28
CA LEU A 139 1.36 17.68 -11.96
C LEU A 139 -0.08 17.18 -12.01
N TYR A 140 -0.98 17.92 -12.68
CA TYR A 140 -2.37 17.51 -12.86
C TYR A 140 -2.49 16.20 -13.67
N ARG A 141 -1.70 16.05 -14.74
CA ARG A 141 -1.66 14.81 -15.54
C ARG A 141 -1.18 13.62 -14.72
N THR A 142 -0.08 13.77 -13.98
CA THR A 142 0.45 12.72 -13.10
C THR A 142 -0.53 12.36 -11.99
N SER A 143 -1.17 13.35 -11.36
CA SER A 143 -2.23 13.11 -10.37
C SER A 143 -3.38 12.27 -10.93
N ARG A 144 -3.83 12.56 -12.16
CA ARG A 144 -4.87 11.75 -12.82
C ARG A 144 -4.42 10.33 -13.10
N GLN A 145 -3.16 10.11 -13.46
CA GLN A 145 -2.61 8.77 -13.67
C GLN A 145 -2.59 7.98 -12.35
N LEU A 146 -2.17 8.59 -11.25
CA LEU A 146 -2.23 7.99 -9.92
C LEU A 146 -3.66 7.59 -9.53
N VAL A 147 -4.62 8.49 -9.70
CA VAL A 147 -6.04 8.21 -9.40
C VAL A 147 -6.59 7.05 -10.24
N ARG A 148 -6.21 6.96 -11.52
CA ARG A 148 -6.59 5.85 -12.41
C ARG A 148 -5.98 4.53 -11.94
N GLY A 149 -4.70 4.52 -11.60
CA GLY A 149 -4.01 3.34 -11.09
C GLY A 149 -4.59 2.83 -9.78
N ILE A 150 -4.81 3.74 -8.82
CA ILE A 150 -5.52 3.44 -7.57
C ILE A 150 -6.89 2.83 -7.84
N SER A 151 -7.67 3.43 -8.74
CA SER A 151 -9.02 2.95 -9.09
C SER A 151 -8.97 1.56 -9.72
N ARG A 152 -7.97 1.28 -10.58
CA ARG A 152 -7.75 -0.03 -11.18
C ARG A 152 -7.48 -1.11 -10.14
N ILE A 153 -6.54 -0.86 -9.22
CA ILE A 153 -6.22 -1.80 -8.12
C ILE A 153 -7.47 -2.08 -7.27
N SER A 154 -8.19 -1.01 -6.90
CA SER A 154 -9.39 -1.09 -6.06
C SER A 154 -10.48 -1.93 -6.72
N LEU A 155 -10.71 -1.73 -8.03
CA LEU A 155 -11.73 -2.46 -8.79
C LEU A 155 -11.41 -3.95 -8.87
N LEU A 156 -10.15 -4.30 -9.14
CA LEU A 156 -9.71 -5.71 -9.22
C LEU A 156 -9.83 -6.41 -7.86
N ALA A 157 -9.46 -5.73 -6.77
CA ALA A 157 -9.57 -6.26 -5.42
C ALA A 157 -11.03 -6.47 -4.99
N ALA A 158 -11.93 -5.56 -5.38
CA ALA A 158 -13.35 -5.68 -5.08
C ALA A 158 -14.05 -6.76 -5.93
N ALA A 159 -13.62 -6.97 -7.18
CA ALA A 159 -14.26 -7.90 -8.10
C ALA A 159 -13.94 -9.38 -7.80
N ASP A 160 -12.68 -9.70 -7.53
CA ASP A 160 -12.22 -11.10 -7.39
C ASP A 160 -11.28 -11.29 -6.19
N GLY A 161 -11.63 -10.68 -5.07
CA GLY A 161 -11.02 -10.94 -3.77
C GLY A 161 -9.64 -10.31 -3.58
N ALA A 162 -8.56 -10.96 -4.03
CA ALA A 162 -7.20 -10.56 -3.70
C ALA A 162 -6.41 -10.06 -4.91
N VAL A 163 -5.74 -8.93 -4.75
CA VAL A 163 -4.75 -8.39 -5.71
C VAL A 163 -3.35 -8.51 -5.11
N LEU A 164 -2.41 -9.04 -5.89
CA LEU A 164 -0.99 -9.10 -5.55
C LEU A 164 -0.25 -7.96 -6.24
N LEU A 165 0.40 -7.14 -5.43
CA LEU A 165 1.27 -6.04 -5.84
C LEU A 165 2.72 -6.35 -5.47
N ASP A 166 3.66 -5.79 -6.22
CA ASP A 166 5.06 -5.74 -5.82
C ASP A 166 5.42 -4.42 -5.10
N GLY A 167 6.70 -4.25 -4.73
CA GLY A 167 7.21 -3.02 -4.10
C GLY A 167 7.10 -1.74 -4.94
N HIS A 168 6.73 -1.82 -6.21
CA HIS A 168 6.45 -0.66 -7.08
C HIS A 168 4.95 -0.42 -7.30
N LEU A 169 4.11 -1.14 -6.55
CA LEU A 169 2.66 -1.22 -6.74
C LEU A 169 2.26 -1.69 -8.14
N ARG A 170 3.08 -2.52 -8.80
CA ARG A 170 2.70 -3.20 -10.04
C ARG A 170 1.80 -4.38 -9.72
N ILE A 171 0.67 -4.48 -10.40
CA ILE A 171 -0.23 -5.62 -10.32
C ILE A 171 0.47 -6.84 -10.94
N GLN A 172 0.89 -7.76 -10.08
CA GLN A 172 1.39 -9.07 -10.50
C GLN A 172 0.22 -9.97 -10.93
N GLY A 173 -0.93 -9.79 -10.30
CA GLY A 173 -2.20 -10.40 -10.71
C GLY A 173 -3.33 -10.21 -9.71
N PHE A 174 -4.50 -10.71 -10.07
CA PHE A 174 -5.72 -10.65 -9.26
C PHE A 174 -6.47 -12.00 -9.27
N GLY A 175 -7.48 -12.16 -8.42
CA GLY A 175 -8.08 -13.48 -8.18
C GLY A 175 -7.13 -14.39 -7.41
N VAL A 176 -6.26 -13.82 -6.57
CA VAL A 176 -5.16 -14.56 -5.94
C VAL A 176 -5.69 -15.43 -4.80
N ARG A 177 -5.32 -16.71 -4.81
CA ARG A 177 -5.61 -17.64 -3.73
C ARG A 177 -4.31 -17.98 -3.01
N PHE A 178 -4.35 -17.97 -1.68
CA PHE A 178 -3.21 -18.35 -0.83
C PHE A 178 -3.48 -19.77 -0.31
N PRO A 179 -2.93 -20.82 -0.95
CA PRO A 179 -3.39 -22.20 -0.80
C PRO A 179 -3.00 -22.86 0.53
N ALA A 180 -2.01 -22.30 1.22
CA ALA A 180 -1.65 -22.77 2.54
C ALA A 180 -2.61 -22.23 3.59
N LEU A 181 -3.12 -23.09 4.48
CA LEU A 181 -3.72 -22.65 5.73
C LEU A 181 -2.70 -22.73 6.86
N LEU A 182 -2.88 -21.86 7.85
CA LEU A 182 -2.13 -21.94 9.11
C LEU A 182 -2.50 -23.23 9.85
N SER A 183 -1.56 -23.73 10.66
CA SER A 183 -1.83 -24.87 11.54
C SER A 183 -2.97 -24.55 12.52
N PRO A 184 -3.78 -25.56 12.91
CA PRO A 184 -4.77 -25.38 13.96
C PRO A 184 -4.16 -24.79 15.23
N GLY A 185 -4.82 -23.82 15.85
CA GLY A 185 -4.32 -23.12 17.03
C GLY A 185 -3.31 -22.00 16.73
N ALA A 186 -3.01 -21.69 15.46
CA ALA A 186 -2.28 -20.48 15.12
C ALA A 186 -3.02 -19.23 15.64
N THR A 187 -2.26 -18.26 16.13
CA THR A 187 -2.80 -17.01 16.67
C THR A 187 -2.25 -15.81 15.93
N VAL A 188 -3.05 -14.75 15.88
CA VAL A 188 -2.64 -13.43 15.42
C VAL A 188 -2.71 -12.43 16.59
N LEU A 189 -1.70 -11.59 16.70
CA LEU A 189 -1.61 -10.53 17.71
C LEU A 189 -2.24 -9.24 17.18
N ASP A 190 -3.16 -8.64 17.94
CA ASP A 190 -3.53 -7.25 17.75
C ASP A 190 -2.36 -6.37 18.22
N ALA A 191 -1.70 -5.69 17.28
CA ALA A 191 -0.52 -4.88 17.54
C ALA A 191 -0.81 -3.66 18.44
N VAL A 192 -2.07 -3.25 18.55
CA VAL A 192 -2.50 -2.10 19.36
C VAL A 192 -2.87 -2.54 20.77
N SER A 193 -3.71 -3.57 20.91
CA SER A 193 -4.18 -4.01 22.23
C SER A 193 -3.28 -5.05 22.91
N GLY A 194 -2.39 -5.70 22.16
CA GLY A 194 -1.59 -6.83 22.64
C GLY A 194 -2.38 -8.14 22.80
N SER A 195 -3.67 -8.15 22.43
CA SER A 195 -4.53 -9.33 22.56
C SER A 195 -4.25 -10.34 21.45
N ARG A 196 -4.30 -11.63 21.78
CA ARG A 196 -4.13 -12.72 20.81
C ARG A 196 -5.47 -13.32 20.44
N TYR A 197 -5.66 -13.56 19.15
CA TYR A 197 -6.87 -14.15 18.60
C TYR A 197 -6.54 -15.41 17.81
N PRO A 198 -7.27 -16.51 17.99
CA PRO A 198 -7.15 -17.67 17.11
C PRO A 198 -7.46 -17.30 15.66
N CYS A 199 -6.59 -17.73 14.72
CA CYS A 199 -6.75 -17.41 13.31
C CYS A 199 -7.99 -18.08 12.68
N ASP A 200 -8.42 -19.22 13.21
CA ASP A 200 -9.58 -20.00 12.76
C ASP A 200 -10.94 -19.33 13.07
N GLN A 201 -10.96 -18.34 13.95
CA GLN A 201 -12.16 -17.54 14.25
C GLN A 201 -12.48 -16.51 13.16
N TRP A 202 -11.56 -16.27 12.22
CA TRP A 202 -11.72 -15.28 11.16
C TRP A 202 -12.23 -15.91 9.88
N GLY A 203 -12.85 -15.11 9.00
CA GLY A 203 -13.29 -15.58 7.69
C GLY A 203 -12.13 -15.99 6.76
N LEU A 204 -12.42 -16.80 5.74
CA LEU A 204 -11.40 -17.36 4.82
C LEU A 204 -10.48 -16.32 4.19
N ARG A 205 -10.97 -15.11 3.89
CA ARG A 205 -10.15 -14.01 3.36
C ARG A 205 -9.03 -13.61 4.33
N HIS A 206 -9.36 -13.47 5.61
CA HIS A 206 -8.38 -13.18 6.65
C HIS A 206 -7.41 -14.34 6.81
N GLN A 207 -7.91 -15.57 6.92
CA GLN A 207 -7.06 -16.75 7.06
C GLN A 207 -6.06 -16.90 5.90
N SER A 208 -6.49 -16.61 4.67
CA SER A 208 -5.64 -16.67 3.48
C SER A 208 -4.51 -15.65 3.55
N VAL A 209 -4.83 -14.40 3.92
CA VAL A 209 -3.83 -13.33 4.06
C VAL A 209 -2.91 -13.57 5.26
N PHE A 210 -3.44 -14.05 6.39
CA PHE A 210 -2.68 -14.43 7.58
C PHE A 210 -1.64 -15.50 7.25
N SER A 211 -2.07 -16.54 6.54
CA SER A 211 -1.18 -17.61 6.11
C SER A 211 -0.07 -17.13 5.19
N LEU A 212 -0.40 -16.28 4.21
CA LEU A 212 0.61 -15.69 3.34
C LEU A 212 1.63 -14.88 4.16
N CYS A 213 1.17 -13.93 4.96
CA CYS A 213 2.05 -13.04 5.71
C CYS A 213 2.94 -13.83 6.69
N HIS A 214 2.41 -14.88 7.31
CA HIS A 214 3.18 -15.74 8.19
C HIS A 214 4.28 -16.53 7.46
N LYS A 215 4.07 -16.87 6.18
CA LYS A 215 5.05 -17.61 5.37
C LYS A 215 6.02 -16.72 4.59
N CYS A 216 5.68 -15.45 4.40
CA CYS A 216 6.50 -14.47 3.70
C CYS A 216 6.57 -13.17 4.51
N GLU A 217 7.63 -13.02 5.29
CA GLU A 217 7.87 -11.82 6.10
C GLU A 217 8.12 -10.56 5.25
N HIS A 218 8.50 -10.75 3.98
CA HIS A 218 8.63 -9.68 2.98
C HIS A 218 7.30 -9.26 2.35
N ALA A 219 6.17 -9.70 2.91
CA ALA A 219 4.84 -9.32 2.46
C ALA A 219 4.02 -8.66 3.58
N ILE A 220 3.10 -7.80 3.16
CA ILE A 220 2.00 -7.32 3.98
C ILE A 220 0.67 -7.68 3.34
N GLY A 221 -0.35 -7.80 4.19
CA GLY A 221 -1.72 -7.99 3.81
C GLY A 221 -2.56 -6.80 4.25
N LEU A 222 -3.42 -6.31 3.37
CA LEU A 222 -4.43 -5.30 3.68
C LEU A 222 -5.78 -5.92 3.38
N ILE A 223 -6.65 -5.99 4.38
CA ILE A 223 -7.93 -6.68 4.31
C ILE A 223 -9.03 -5.66 4.55
N VAL A 224 -9.98 -5.62 3.62
CA VAL A 224 -11.25 -4.91 3.79
C VAL A 224 -12.33 -5.97 3.93
N SER A 225 -12.96 -6.04 5.09
CA SER A 225 -14.06 -6.95 5.35
C SER A 225 -15.37 -6.41 4.74
N GLN A 226 -16.39 -7.27 4.67
CA GLN A 226 -17.67 -6.93 4.04
C GLN A 226 -18.47 -5.89 4.85
N ASP A 227 -18.32 -5.90 6.17
CA ASP A 227 -18.86 -4.93 7.13
C ASP A 227 -18.09 -3.59 7.14
N GLY A 228 -16.97 -3.51 6.40
CA GLY A 228 -16.24 -2.27 6.16
C GLY A 228 -15.05 -2.02 7.09
N ASP A 229 -14.81 -2.93 8.04
CA ASP A 229 -13.59 -2.92 8.84
C ASP A 229 -12.35 -3.12 7.95
N VAL A 230 -11.27 -2.41 8.28
CA VAL A 230 -10.03 -2.47 7.51
C VAL A 230 -8.86 -2.77 8.42
N LYS A 231 -8.10 -3.79 8.05
CA LYS A 231 -6.98 -4.32 8.84
C LYS A 231 -5.73 -4.44 7.98
N ALA A 232 -4.59 -4.02 8.52
CA ALA A 232 -3.27 -4.36 7.99
C ALA A 232 -2.72 -5.58 8.74
N VAL A 233 -1.96 -6.42 8.06
CA VAL A 233 -1.37 -7.66 8.58
C VAL A 233 0.08 -7.72 8.14
N LYS A 234 0.97 -8.07 9.08
CA LYS A 234 2.37 -8.39 8.80
C LYS A 234 2.88 -9.40 9.81
N ALA A 235 3.76 -10.29 9.37
CA ALA A 235 4.60 -11.07 10.27
C ALA A 235 5.97 -10.44 10.43
N ASP A 236 6.54 -10.56 11.63
CA ASP A 236 7.90 -10.13 11.96
C ASP A 236 8.47 -11.17 12.94
N ASP A 237 9.65 -11.72 12.65
CA ASP A 237 10.30 -12.76 13.45
C ASP A 237 9.35 -13.92 13.83
N GLY A 238 8.58 -14.42 12.84
CA GLY A 238 7.60 -15.49 13.03
C GLY A 238 6.33 -15.10 13.82
N LEU A 239 6.21 -13.86 14.32
CA LEU A 239 5.03 -13.36 15.01
C LEU A 239 4.08 -12.67 14.03
N LEU A 240 2.89 -13.25 13.82
CA LEU A 240 1.85 -12.67 12.99
C LEU A 240 1.07 -11.60 13.77
N MET A 241 0.97 -10.39 13.21
CA MET A 241 0.29 -9.26 13.83
C MET A 241 -0.72 -8.61 12.87
N PHE A 242 -1.74 -7.95 13.43
CA PHE A 242 -2.62 -7.05 12.69
C PHE A 242 -2.76 -5.68 13.37
N TRP A 243 -3.03 -4.66 12.55
CA TRP A 243 -3.44 -3.33 12.97
C TRP A 243 -4.86 -3.08 12.47
N ASP A 244 -5.73 -2.68 13.38
CA ASP A 244 -7.13 -2.36 13.08
C ASP A 244 -7.37 -0.85 13.01
N GLY A 245 -8.46 -0.45 12.37
CA GLY A 245 -8.86 0.96 12.25
C GLY A 245 -7.91 1.79 11.39
N ILE A 246 -7.26 1.17 10.40
CA ILE A 246 -6.25 1.86 9.58
C ILE A 246 -6.82 2.95 8.65
N LEU A 247 -8.12 2.91 8.38
CA LEU A 247 -8.84 3.96 7.65
C LEU A 247 -9.55 4.97 8.55
N ASP A 248 -9.63 4.68 9.85
CA ASP A 248 -10.48 5.47 10.73
C ASP A 248 -9.82 6.78 11.11
#